data_AF-X1EFS4-F1
#
_entry.id   AF-X1EFS4-F1
#
_cell.length_a   1.000
_cell.length_b   1.000
_cell.length_c   1.000
_cell.angle_alpha   90.00
_cell.angle_beta   90.00
_cell.angle_gamma   90.00
#
_symmetry.space_group_name_H-M   'P 1'
#
loop_
_entity.id
_entity.type
_entity.pdbx_description
1 polymer ?
#
loop_
_entity_poly.entity_id
_entity_poly.type
_entity_poly.pdbx_seq_one_letter_code
_entity_poly.pdbx_strand_id
1 'polypeptide(L)' 'PIILIDNKQSATSYVADVIIPSCITGIESGGLVYRIDHVPLNLKKIINPPKNIFSDEEIIEKIIEKLV' A
#
# COMPACT_ATOMS: atom_id res chain seq x y z
N PRO A 1 -3.32 -1.66 -19.08
CA PRO A 1 -3.73 -2.59 -18.01
C PRO A 1 -4.18 -1.79 -16.78
N ILE A 2 -5.25 -2.22 -16.12
CA ILE A 2 -5.71 -1.70 -14.83
C ILE A 2 -4.95 -2.43 -13.73
N ILE A 3 -4.11 -1.70 -12.98
CA ILE A 3 -3.31 -2.25 -11.89
C ILE A 3 -3.92 -1.80 -10.57
N LEU A 4 -4.26 -2.75 -9.70
CA LEU A 4 -4.72 -2.49 -8.34
C LEU A 4 -3.60 -2.78 -7.34
N ILE A 5 -3.31 -1.81 -6.48
CA ILE A 5 -2.47 -1.99 -5.29
C ILE A 5 -3.41 -1.93 -4.08
N ASP A 6 -3.57 -3.05 -3.38
CA ASP A 6 -4.53 -3.16 -2.27
C ASP A 6 -4.13 -4.32 -1.33
N ASN A 7 -4.48 -4.21 -0.05
CA ASN A 7 -4.20 -5.22 0.96
C ASN A 7 -5.38 -6.20 1.17
N LYS A 8 -6.49 -6.02 0.44
CA LYS A 8 -7.68 -6.87 0.51
C LYS A 8 -8.39 -6.97 -0.84
N GLN A 9 -9.27 -7.96 -0.97
CA GLN A 9 -10.20 -7.99 -2.09
C GLN A 9 -11.29 -6.92 -1.92
N SER A 10 -11.56 -6.21 -3.02
CA SER A 10 -12.60 -5.20 -3.14
C SER A 10 -13.33 -5.34 -4.48
N ALA A 11 -14.39 -4.55 -4.69
CA ALA A 11 -15.07 -4.50 -5.99
C ALA A 11 -14.09 -4.17 -7.14
N THR A 12 -13.10 -3.31 -6.87
CA THR A 12 -12.04 -2.93 -7.81
C THR A 12 -11.14 -4.11 -8.16
N SER A 13 -10.92 -5.04 -7.24
CA SER A 13 -10.11 -6.25 -7.50
C SER A 13 -10.72 -7.12 -8.60
N TYR A 14 -12.04 -7.15 -8.75
CA TYR A 14 -12.71 -7.98 -9.77
C TYR A 14 -12.59 -7.43 -11.19
N VAL A 15 -12.24 -6.16 -11.35
CA VAL A 15 -12.10 -5.50 -12.66
C VAL A 15 -10.64 -5.18 -13.00
N ALA A 16 -9.69 -5.51 -12.12
CA ALA A 16 -8.26 -5.26 -12.33
C ALA A 16 -7.61 -6.35 -13.19
N ASP A 17 -6.72 -5.96 -14.10
CA ASP A 17 -5.91 -6.89 -14.89
C ASP A 17 -4.75 -7.47 -14.07
N VAL A 18 -4.21 -6.67 -13.13
CA VAL A 18 -3.10 -7.04 -12.25
C VAL A 18 -3.40 -6.55 -10.85
N ILE A 19 -3.18 -7.43 -9.86
CA ILE A 19 -3.31 -7.10 -8.44
C ILE A 19 -1.94 -7.26 -7.79
N ILE A 20 -1.46 -6.20 -7.14
CA ILE A 20 -0.22 -6.18 -6.36
C ILE A 20 -0.60 -6.03 -4.89
N PRO A 21 -0.36 -7.03 -4.04
CA PRO A 21 -0.70 -6.93 -2.62
C PRO A 21 0.23 -5.95 -1.90
N SER A 22 -0.33 -5.07 -1.07
CA SER A 22 0.44 -4.10 -0.26
C SER A 22 0.25 -4.31 1.24
N CYS A 23 1.15 -3.72 2.03
CA CYS A 23 1.08 -3.71 3.49
C CYS A 23 -0.16 -2.96 3.99
N ILE A 24 -0.64 -3.35 5.17
CA ILE A 24 -1.61 -2.56 5.92
C ILE A 24 -0.91 -1.36 6.60
N THR A 25 -1.18 -0.14 6.14
CA THR A 25 -0.63 1.09 6.74
C THR A 25 -1.07 1.25 8.21
N GLY A 26 -0.11 1.49 9.10
CA GLY A 26 -0.34 1.60 10.54
C GLY A 26 -0.49 0.26 11.28
N ILE A 27 -0.31 -0.86 10.59
CA ILE A 27 -0.19 -2.19 11.20
C ILE A 27 1.12 -2.85 10.77
N GLU A 28 1.33 -3.00 9.46
CA GLU A 28 2.48 -3.70 8.87
C GLU A 28 3.56 -2.74 8.34
N SER A 29 3.16 -1.52 7.99
CA SER A 29 4.03 -0.40 7.63
C SER A 29 3.73 0.84 8.47
N GLY A 30 4.69 1.77 8.54
CA GLY A 30 4.42 3.11 9.06
C GLY A 30 3.69 3.96 8.01
N GLY A 31 3.53 5.25 8.30
CA GLY A 31 3.01 6.19 7.32
C GLY A 31 2.51 7.47 7.96
N LEU A 32 1.98 8.36 7.11
CA LEU A 32 1.33 9.58 7.53
C LEU A 32 -0.10 9.59 7.00
N VAL A 33 -1.07 9.78 7.88
CA VAL A 33 -2.46 9.99 7.46
C VAL A 33 -2.95 11.34 7.92
N TYR A 34 -3.86 11.91 7.14
CA TYR A 34 -4.55 13.13 7.51
C TYR A 34 -5.95 12.76 7.98
N ARG A 35 -6.26 13.14 9.22
CA ARG A 35 -7.62 13.09 9.72
C ARG A 35 -8.48 14.13 8.99
N ILE A 36 -9.80 13.96 8.96
CA ILE A 36 -10.72 14.85 8.22
C ILE A 36 -10.63 16.32 8.66
N ASP A 37 -10.19 16.58 9.90
CA ASP A 37 -9.89 17.92 10.41
C ASP A 37 -8.47 18.43 10.04
N HIS A 38 -7.84 17.80 9.04
CA HIS A 38 -6.50 18.10 8.52
C HIS A 38 -5.35 17.93 9.50
N VAL A 39 -5.56 17.28 10.64
CA VAL A 39 -4.48 16.98 11.57
C VAL A 39 -3.64 15.82 11.02
N PRO A 40 -2.32 16.00 10.82
CA PRO A 40 -1.43 14.92 10.42
C PRO A 40 -1.19 13.97 11.60
N LEU A 41 -1.30 12.67 11.35
CA LEU A 41 -1.06 11.61 12.31
C LEU A 41 -0.02 10.64 11.77
N ASN A 42 1.13 10.54 12.45
CA ASN A 42 2.13 9.52 12.15
C ASN A 42 1.65 8.16 12.65
N LEU A 43 1.48 7.23 11.71
CA LEU A 43 1.15 5.85 12.00
C LEU A 43 2.42 5.06 12.32
N LYS A 44 2.32 4.19 13.34
CA LYS A 44 3.40 3.31 13.76
C LYS A 44 3.14 1.90 13.25
N LYS A 45 4.19 1.26 12.74
CA LYS A 45 4.20 -0.19 12.49
C LYS A 45 4.07 -0.96 13.80
N ILE A 46 3.19 -1.95 13.84
CA ILE A 46 2.90 -2.78 15.02
C ILE A 46 3.47 -4.20 14.84
N ILE A 47 3.33 -4.77 13.63
CA ILE A 47 3.82 -6.10 13.28
C ILE A 47 4.60 -6.06 11.96
N ASN A 48 5.38 -7.11 11.68
CA ASN A 48 6.03 -7.24 10.38
C ASN A 48 5.04 -7.72 9.31
N PRO A 49 5.15 -7.21 8.06
CA PRO A 49 4.35 -7.71 6.96
C PRO A 49 4.69 -9.18 6.66
N PRO A 50 3.80 -9.91 5.97
CA PRO A 50 4.12 -11.20 5.38
C PRO A 50 5.30 -11.10 4.41
N LYS A 51 5.97 -12.23 4.16
CA LYS A 51 7.14 -12.27 3.28
C LYS A 51 6.78 -11.77 1.87
N ASN A 52 7.64 -10.90 1.31
CA ASN A 52 7.49 -10.28 -0.02
C ASN A 52 6.27 -9.36 -0.18
N ILE A 53 5.68 -8.88 0.92
CA ILE A 53 4.70 -7.80 0.90
C ILE A 53 5.41 -6.49 1.24
N PHE A 54 5.15 -5.46 0.44
CA PHE A 54 5.80 -4.16 0.51
C PHE A 54 4.76 -3.07 0.79
N SER A 55 5.20 -1.94 1.36
CA SER A 55 4.35 -0.76 1.48
C SER A 55 4.01 -0.16 0.11
N ASP A 56 2.95 0.65 0.05
CA ASP A 56 2.54 1.29 -1.20
C ASP A 56 3.67 2.15 -1.81
N GLU A 57 4.43 2.85 -0.95
CA GLU A 57 5.60 3.64 -1.34
C GLU A 57 6.69 2.75 -1.99
N GLU A 58 7.11 1.68 -1.32
CA GLU A 58 8.13 0.76 -1.84
C GLU A 58 7.70 0.09 -3.16
N ILE A 59 6.40 -0.21 -3.32
CA ILE A 59 5.86 -0.78 -4.57
C ILE A 59 6.04 0.23 -5.70
N ILE A 60 5.64 1.47 -5.49
CA ILE A 60 5.73 2.53 -6.51
C ILE A 60 7.19 2.84 -6.84
N GLU A 61 8.07 2.93 -5.85
CA GLU A 61 9.51 3.13 -6.05
C GLU A 61 10.09 2.03 -6.95
N LYS A 62 9.82 0.75 -6.65
CA LYS A 62 10.29 -0.38 -7.46
C LYS A 62 9.76 -0.39 -8.88
N ILE A 63 8.54 0.10 -9.09
CA ILE A 63 7.96 0.24 -10.43
C ILE A 63 8.73 1.34 -11.18
N ILE A 64 8.93 2.50 -10.55
CA ILE A 64 9.65 3.63 -11.14
C ILE A 64 11.09 3.25 -11.49
N GLU A 65 11.81 2.57 -10.58
CA GLU A 65 13.19 2.09 -10.79
C GLU A 65 13.33 1.17 -12.01
N LYS A 66 12.27 0.47 -12.42
CA LYS A 66 12.28 -0.40 -13.61
C LYS A 66 11.88 0.31 -14.91
N LEU A 67 11.29 1.50 -14.79
CA LEU A 67 10.88 2.31 -15.95
C LEU A 67 12.00 3.24 -16.43
N VAL A 68 12.96 3.52 -15.55
CA VAL A 68 14.18 4.30 -15.83
C VAL A 68 15.33 3.36 -16.17
#